data_AF-F9YA20-F1
#
_entry.id   AF-F9YA20-F1
#
_cell.length_a   1.000
_cell.length_b   1.000
_cell.length_c   1.000
_cell.angle_alpha   90.00
_cell.angle_beta   90.00
_cell.angle_gamma   90.00
#
_symmetry.space_group_name_H-M   'P 1'
#
loop_
_entity.id
_entity.type
_entity.pdbx_description
1 polymer ?
#
loop_
_entity_poly.entity_id
_entity_poly.type
_entity_poly.pdbx_seq_one_letter_code
_entity_poly.pdbx_strand_id
1 'polypeptide(L)'
;MTAASNLANALGRRKMADTVGVLPTAVSNAIVRGRFPSSWFIAVKAIADEAGLTCPPELFGMKSHVTVHGAQPLCDQGEGASK
;
A
#
# COMPACT_ATOMS: atom_id res chain seq x y z
N MET A 1 6.62 7.50 -18.91
CA MET A 1 5.51 7.31 -17.95
C MET A 1 6.10 6.90 -16.61
N THR A 2 5.72 7.57 -15.52
CA THR A 2 6.16 7.19 -14.16
C THR A 2 5.19 6.18 -13.55
N ALA A 3 5.67 5.36 -12.62
CA ALA A 3 4.84 4.39 -11.90
C ALA A 3 3.66 5.08 -11.17
N ALA A 4 3.86 6.29 -10.65
CA ALA A 4 2.79 7.13 -10.08
C ALA A 4 1.70 7.49 -11.09
N SER A 5 2.06 7.82 -12.34
CA SER A 5 1.10 8.12 -13.41
C SER A 5 0.30 6.87 -13.81
N ASN A 6 0.95 5.72 -13.92
CA ASN A 6 0.29 4.45 -14.25
C ASN A 6 -0.73 4.05 -13.18
N LEU A 7 -0.35 4.12 -11.90
CA LEU A 7 -1.24 3.84 -10.78
C LEU A 7 -2.46 4.78 -10.79
N ALA A 8 -2.22 6.08 -10.98
CA ALA A 8 -3.29 7.07 -10.97
C ALA A 8 -4.23 6.97 -12.19
N ASN A 9 -3.74 6.50 -13.34
CA ASN A 9 -4.59 6.21 -14.50
C ASN A 9 -5.39 4.92 -14.29
N ALA A 10 -4.79 3.88 -13.68
CA ALA A 10 -5.46 2.61 -13.40
C ALA A 10 -6.59 2.74 -12.36
N LEU A 11 -6.35 3.49 -11.27
CA LEU A 11 -7.37 3.75 -10.23
C LEU A 11 -8.37 4.83 -10.61
N GLY A 12 -7.95 5.76 -11.47
CA GLY A 12 -8.68 6.97 -11.80
C GLY A 12 -8.33 8.13 -10.87
N ARG A 13 -7.78 9.21 -11.45
CA ARG A 13 -7.32 10.40 -10.71
C ARG A 13 -8.42 11.05 -9.86
N ARG A 14 -9.65 11.10 -10.39
CA ARG A 14 -10.79 11.69 -9.69
C ARG A 14 -11.22 10.82 -8.49
N LYS A 15 -11.24 9.50 -8.65
CA LYS A 15 -11.55 8.55 -7.57
C LYS A 15 -10.51 8.61 -6.46
N MET A 16 -9.22 8.66 -6.81
CA MET A 16 -8.14 8.88 -5.83
C MET A 16 -8.30 10.19 -5.07
N ALA A 17 -8.56 11.29 -5.79
CA ALA A 17 -8.73 12.62 -5.19
C ALA A 17 -9.88 12.63 -4.18
N ASP A 18 -11.03 12.06 -4.56
CA ASP A 18 -12.22 11.95 -3.71
C ASP A 18 -11.97 11.09 -2.46
N THR A 19 -11.36 9.90 -2.64
CA THR A 19 -11.04 8.96 -1.55
C THR A 19 -10.08 9.58 -0.52
N VAL A 20 -9.09 10.33 -0.99
CA VAL A 20 -8.09 10.97 -0.12
C VAL A 20 -8.61 12.30 0.46
N GLY A 21 -9.68 12.87 -0.11
CA GLY A 21 -10.21 14.17 0.29
C GLY A 21 -9.38 15.36 -0.19
N VAL A 22 -8.77 15.26 -1.37
CA VAL A 22 -7.92 16.31 -1.96
C VAL A 22 -8.43 16.74 -3.33
N LEU A 23 -7.93 17.87 -3.82
CA LEU A 23 -8.23 18.32 -5.17
C LEU A 23 -7.52 17.43 -6.22
N PRO A 24 -8.12 17.23 -7.41
CA PRO A 24 -7.48 16.50 -8.51
C PRO A 24 -6.16 17.14 -8.97
N THR A 25 -5.99 18.45 -8.76
CA THR A 25 -4.71 19.16 -8.97
C THR A 25 -3.61 18.68 -8.03
N ALA A 26 -3.92 18.33 -6.77
CA ALA A 26 -2.95 17.77 -5.84
C ALA A 26 -2.43 16.41 -6.32
N VAL A 27 -3.30 15.59 -6.90
CA VAL A 27 -2.92 14.30 -7.52
C VAL A 27 -2.00 14.55 -8.72
N SER A 28 -2.33 15.50 -9.59
CA SER A 28 -1.45 15.87 -10.72
C SER A 28 -0.08 16.38 -10.25
N ASN A 29 -0.04 17.21 -9.21
CA ASN A 29 1.22 17.70 -8.63
C ASN A 29 2.08 16.55 -8.08
N ALA A 30 1.46 15.55 -7.44
CA ALA A 30 2.16 14.37 -6.95
C ALA A 30 2.72 13.50 -8.10
N ILE A 31 1.96 13.33 -9.18
CA ILE A 31 2.42 12.62 -10.39
C ILE A 31 3.63 13.31 -11.02
N VAL A 32 3.59 14.64 -11.15
CA VAL A 32 4.71 15.45 -11.66
C VAL A 32 5.94 15.31 -10.76
N ARG A 33 5.75 15.28 -9.44
CA ARG A 33 6.82 15.02 -8.46
C ARG A 33 7.31 13.57 -8.44
N GLY A 34 6.58 12.65 -9.09
CA GLY A 34 6.91 11.22 -9.15
C GLY A 34 6.67 10.45 -7.85
N ARG A 35 6.13 11.09 -6.80
CA ARG A 35 5.87 10.47 -5.49
C ARG A 35 4.61 11.02 -4.83
N PHE A 36 3.89 10.16 -4.11
CA PHE A 36 2.73 10.53 -3.31
C PHE A 36 3.12 10.79 -1.84
N PRO A 37 2.35 11.62 -1.11
CA PRO A 37 2.48 11.76 0.33
C PRO A 37 2.18 10.44 1.05
N SER A 38 2.96 10.11 2.07
CA SER A 38 2.80 8.86 2.84
C SER A 38 1.43 8.74 3.51
N SER A 39 0.80 9.86 3.88
CA SER A 39 -0.55 9.89 4.44
C SER A 39 -1.63 9.37 3.49
N TRP A 40 -1.40 9.37 2.18
CA TRP A 40 -2.38 8.90 1.19
C TRP A 40 -2.37 7.39 1.03
N PHE A 41 -1.33 6.71 1.52
CA PHE A 41 -1.12 5.28 1.27
C PHE A 41 -2.30 4.42 1.73
N ILE A 42 -2.85 4.65 2.93
CA ILE A 42 -3.94 3.82 3.45
C ILE A 42 -5.20 3.92 2.57
N ALA A 43 -5.60 5.14 2.21
CA ALA A 43 -6.75 5.39 1.36
C ALA A 43 -6.55 4.83 -0.05
N VAL A 44 -5.37 5.06 -0.64
CA VAL A 44 -5.04 4.58 -1.99
C VAL A 44 -4.89 3.05 -2.03
N LYS A 45 -4.31 2.45 -0.99
CA LYS A 45 -4.19 1.00 -0.85
C LYS A 45 -5.57 0.35 -0.78
N ALA A 46 -6.50 0.90 0.00
CA ALA A 46 -7.85 0.36 0.09
C ALA A 46 -8.55 0.30 -1.28
N ILE A 47 -8.54 1.39 -2.05
CA ILE A 47 -9.16 1.40 -3.39
C ILE A 47 -8.39 0.57 -4.42
N ALA A 48 -7.09 0.38 -4.22
CA ALA A 48 -6.28 -0.46 -5.08
C ALA A 48 -6.55 -1.95 -4.82
N ASP A 49 -6.67 -2.34 -3.55
CA ASP A 49 -7.03 -3.70 -3.13
C ASP A 49 -8.42 -4.08 -3.67
N GLU A 50 -9.40 -3.18 -3.52
CA GLU A 50 -10.74 -3.34 -4.08
C GLU A 50 -10.75 -3.45 -5.61
N ALA A 51 -9.77 -2.86 -6.29
CA ALA A 51 -9.59 -2.94 -7.73
C ALA A 51 -8.71 -4.12 -8.18
N GLY A 52 -8.18 -4.91 -7.25
CA GLY A 52 -7.23 -5.98 -7.53
C GLY A 52 -5.87 -5.48 -8.06
N LEU A 53 -5.49 -4.24 -7.73
CA LEU A 53 -4.26 -3.59 -8.18
C LEU A 53 -3.20 -3.56 -7.08
N THR A 54 -1.97 -3.91 -7.45
CA THR A 54 -0.82 -3.81 -6.55
C THR A 54 -0.46 -2.34 -6.31
N CYS A 55 -0.46 -1.92 -5.04
CA CYS A 55 -0.06 -0.57 -4.61
C CYS A 55 1.31 -0.61 -3.91
N PRO A 56 2.42 -0.36 -4.64
CA PRO A 56 3.75 -0.41 -4.04
C PRO A 56 3.98 0.76 -3.07
N PRO A 57 4.37 0.49 -1.80
CA PRO A 57 4.58 1.52 -0.77
C PRO A 57 5.75 2.47 -1.09
N GLU A 58 6.67 2.06 -1.96
CA GLU A 58 7.80 2.88 -2.43
C GLU A 58 7.33 4.16 -3.13
N LEU A 59 6.17 4.12 -3.81
CA LEU A 59 5.57 5.31 -4.43
C LEU A 59 5.18 6.39 -3.43
N PHE A 60 5.03 6.02 -2.16
CA PHE A 60 4.63 6.88 -1.05
C PHE A 60 5.82 7.28 -0.17
N GLY A 61 7.05 6.99 -0.62
CA GLY A 61 8.29 7.22 0.13
C GLY A 61 8.45 6.29 1.34
N MET A 62 7.66 5.22 1.41
CA MET A 62 7.75 4.24 2.49
C MET A 62 8.80 3.18 2.13
N LYS A 63 9.65 2.84 3.11
CA LYS A 63 10.57 1.71 2.98
C LYS A 63 9.77 0.42 3.13
N SER A 64 9.72 -0.41 2.10
CA SER A 64 9.23 -1.79 2.22
C SER A 64 10.26 -2.61 3.00
N HIS A 65 10.21 -2.58 4.32
CA HIS A 65 10.81 -3.66 5.08
C HIS A 65 9.93 -4.88 4.84
N VAL A 66 10.36 -5.79 3.97
CA VAL A 66 9.82 -7.14 3.93
C VAL A 66 10.23 -7.77 5.26
N THR A 67 9.41 -7.60 6.30
CA THR A 67 9.61 -8.38 7.50
C THR A 67 9.10 -9.77 7.16
N VAL A 68 10.02 -10.62 6.74
CA VAL A 68 9.86 -12.07 6.82
C VAL A 68 9.66 -12.42 8.30
N HIS A 69 8.44 -12.27 8.80
CA HIS A 69 8.03 -12.95 10.03
C HIS A 69 7.91 -14.43 9.64
N GLY A 70 9.06 -15.12 9.66
CA GLY A 70 9.10 -16.56 9.73
C GLY A 70 8.20 -17.00 10.87
N ALA A 71 7.23 -17.84 10.53
CA ALA A 71 6.26 -18.43 11.43
C ALA A 71 6.92 -18.91 12.73
N GLN A 72 6.39 -18.48 13.88
CA GLN A 72 6.66 -19.15 15.14
C GLN A 72 6.21 -20.63 15.00
N PRO A 73 7.07 -21.62 15.29
CA PRO A 73 6.59 -22.97 15.50
C PRO A 73 5.70 -22.96 16.76
N LEU A 74 4.46 -23.41 16.57
CA LEU A 74 3.50 -23.69 17.63
C LEU A 74 4.15 -24.57 18.69
N CYS A 75 4.21 -24.08 19.93
CA CYS A 75 4.63 -24.83 21.10
C CYS A 75 3.62 -25.97 21.35
N ASP A 76 4.02 -27.22 21.09
CA ASP A 76 3.33 -28.42 21.60
C ASP A 76 4.38 -29.34 22.24
N GLN A 77 4.72 -29.05 23.50
CA GLN A 77 5.40 -30.00 24.39
C GLN A 77 4.39 -30.43 25.45
N GLY A 78 3.57 -31.42 25.11
CA GLY A 78 2.92 -32.28 26.08
C GLY A 78 3.90 -33.36 26.54
N GLU A 79 4.69 -33.07 27.59
CA GLU A 79 5.49 -34.06 28.29
C GLU A 79 4.53 -34.99 29.08
N GLY A 80 4.17 -36.10 28.45
CA GLY A 80 3.38 -37.17 29.05
C GLY A 80 4.20 -37.92 30.09
N ALA A 81 3.74 -37.85 31.33
CA ALA A 81 4.32 -38.46 32.51
C ALA A 81 4.50 -39.98 32.41
N SER A 82 5.54 -40.45 33.10
CA SER A 82 5.90 -41.83 33.39
C SER A 82 4.74 -42.78 33.69
N LYS A 83 4.88 -44.02 33.21
CA LYS A 83 4.83 -45.19 34.10
C LYS A 83 5.66 -46.34 33.55
#